data_AF-A0A1G2R7V0-F1
#
_entry.id   AF-A0A1G2R7V0-F1
#
_cell.length_a   1.000
_cell.length_b   1.000
_cell.length_c   1.000
_cell.angle_alpha   90.00
_cell.angle_beta   90.00
_cell.angle_gamma   90.00
#
_symmetry.space_group_name_H-M   'P 1'
#
loop_
_entity.id
_entity.type
_entity.pdbx_description
1 polymer ?
#
loop_
_entity_poly.entity_id
_entity_poly.type
_entity_poly.pdbx_seq_one_letter_code
_entity_poly.pdbx_strand_id
1 'polypeptide(L)'
;MRVTSVTTNKTLSVETKIGIFDYKSLDPRLFFGYQIITNDGTTYKIASLEKAIVDYFYLNSQVAEVDDIRGLRFNEELLKEKLNRLELEKIMSVFDSETLNTRISRLTDYLQL
;
A
#
# COMPACT_ATOMS: atom_id res chain seq x y z
N MET A 1 -9.99 5.53 14.96
CA MET A 1 -8.74 5.17 14.25
C MET A 1 -8.97 3.83 13.57
N ARG A 2 -8.58 3.68 12.31
CA ARG A 2 -8.67 2.42 11.55
C ARG A 2 -7.30 2.09 10.99
N VAL A 3 -6.85 0.85 11.18
CA VAL A 3 -5.56 0.35 10.68
C VAL A 3 -5.83 -0.84 9.78
N THR A 4 -5.32 -0.79 8.55
CA THR A 4 -5.42 -1.91 7.61
C THR A 4 -4.09 -2.65 7.57
N SER A 5 -4.13 -3.97 7.70
CA SER A 5 -2.99 -4.87 7.53
C SER A 5 -3.32 -5.90 6.47
N VAL A 6 -2.31 -6.26 5.68
CA VAL A 6 -2.43 -7.36 4.71
C VAL A 6 -2.00 -8.67 5.34
N THR A 7 -2.63 -9.77 4.93
CA THR A 7 -2.33 -11.12 5.41
C THR A 7 -2.58 -12.14 4.30
N THR A 8 -2.04 -13.35 4.45
CA THR A 8 -2.40 -14.51 3.63
C THR A 8 -3.57 -15.30 4.22
N ASN A 9 -4.04 -14.93 5.42
CA ASN A 9 -5.18 -15.53 6.08
C ASN A 9 -6.51 -14.88 5.64
N LYS A 10 -7.63 -15.43 6.10
CA LYS A 10 -8.96 -14.87 5.84
C LYS A 10 -9.08 -13.38 6.22
N THR A 11 -9.80 -12.63 5.41
CA THR A 11 -10.19 -11.24 5.70
C THR A 11 -10.98 -11.19 7.01
N LEU A 12 -10.65 -10.24 7.88
CA LEU A 12 -11.24 -10.09 9.21
C LEU A 12 -11.23 -8.61 9.61
N SER A 13 -12.30 -8.13 10.24
CA SER A 13 -12.32 -6.81 10.87
C SER A 13 -12.58 -6.99 12.36
N VAL A 14 -11.74 -6.40 13.20
CA VAL A 14 -11.85 -6.48 14.66
C VAL A 14 -12.00 -5.08 15.22
N GLU A 15 -13.13 -4.84 15.89
CA GLU A 15 -13.35 -3.59 16.62
C GLU A 15 -12.89 -3.74 18.07
N THR A 16 -12.16 -2.75 18.55
CA THR A 16 -11.61 -2.70 19.91
C THR A 16 -11.83 -1.32 20.52
N LYS A 17 -11.60 -1.18 21.83
CA LYS A 17 -11.68 0.11 22.52
C LYS A 17 -10.73 1.18 21.95
N ILE A 18 -9.65 0.77 21.28
CA ILE A 18 -8.62 1.69 20.75
C ILE A 18 -8.77 1.95 19.23
N GLY A 19 -9.69 1.26 18.55
CA GLY A 19 -9.91 1.42 17.12
C GLY A 19 -10.27 0.13 16.40
N ILE A 20 -10.32 0.22 15.08
CA ILE A 20 -10.70 -0.88 14.17
C ILE A 20 -9.44 -1.40 13.48
N PHE A 21 -9.23 -2.71 13.51
CA PHE A 21 -8.16 -3.40 12.82
C PHE A 21 -8.76 -4.22 11.67
N ASP A 22 -8.46 -3.81 10.45
CA ASP A 22 -8.91 -4.46 9.22
C ASP A 22 -7.78 -5.31 8.64
N TYR A 23 -8.01 -6.61 8.54
CA TYR A 23 -7.11 -7.57 7.91
C TYR A 23 -7.64 -7.89 6.52
N LYS A 24 -6.87 -7.60 5.48
CA LYS A 24 -7.21 -7.89 4.09
C LYS A 24 -6.37 -9.06 3.59
N SER A 25 -7.05 -10.09 3.07
CA SER A 25 -6.36 -11.23 2.45
C SER A 25 -5.78 -10.82 1.09
N LEU A 26 -4.52 -11.16 0.86
CA LEU A 26 -3.86 -11.11 -0.44
C LEU A 26 -3.46 -12.53 -0.88
N ASP A 27 -3.31 -12.71 -2.20
CA ASP A 27 -2.66 -13.90 -2.75
C ASP A 27 -1.26 -14.05 -2.11
N PRO A 28 -0.86 -15.25 -1.65
CA PRO A 28 0.46 -15.47 -1.04
C PRO A 28 1.63 -14.97 -1.90
N ARG A 29 1.52 -15.01 -3.24
CA ARG A 29 2.53 -14.47 -4.16
C ARG A 29 2.69 -12.96 -4.04
N LEU A 30 1.65 -12.26 -3.60
CA LEU A 30 1.63 -10.81 -3.39
C LEU A 30 2.02 -10.42 -1.96
N PHE A 31 2.23 -11.37 -1.04
CA PHE A 31 2.59 -11.09 0.35
C PHE A 31 4.11 -10.99 0.56
N PHE A 32 4.71 -9.93 0.02
CA PHE A 32 6.14 -9.61 0.09
C PHE A 32 6.38 -8.11 0.32
N GLY A 33 7.62 -7.63 0.17
CA GLY A 33 7.91 -6.19 0.19
C GLY A 33 7.76 -5.55 1.58
N TYR A 34 7.89 -6.35 2.63
CA TYR A 34 7.87 -5.87 4.01
C TYR A 34 9.27 -5.86 4.63
N GLN A 35 9.48 -4.94 5.55
CA GLN A 35 10.64 -4.84 6.41
C GLN A 35 10.28 -5.39 7.79
N ILE A 36 11.28 -5.97 8.46
CA ILE A 36 11.14 -6.40 9.86
C ILE A 36 11.73 -5.29 10.72
N ILE A 37 10.90 -4.67 11.55
CA ILE A 37 11.31 -3.64 12.50
C ILE A 37 11.23 -4.21 13.90
N THR A 38 12.28 -3.97 14.69
CA THR A 38 12.27 -4.22 16.13
C THR A 38 12.28 -2.87 16.83
N ASN A 39 11.22 -2.59 17.60
CA ASN A 39 11.12 -1.39 18.42
C ASN A 39 10.68 -1.76 19.83
N ASP A 40 11.36 -1.25 20.85
CA ASP A 40 11.06 -1.50 22.28
C ASP A 40 10.79 -2.98 22.61
N GLY A 41 11.62 -3.88 22.08
CA GLY A 41 11.51 -5.34 22.29
C GLY A 41 10.38 -6.02 21.50
N THR A 42 9.63 -5.27 20.69
CA THR A 42 8.57 -5.80 19.82
C THR A 42 9.04 -5.85 18.38
N THR A 43 9.02 -7.04 17.78
CA THR A 43 9.34 -7.25 16.37
C THR A 43 8.07 -7.37 15.54
N TYR A 44 7.96 -6.58 14.47
CA TYR A 44 6.81 -6.61 13.57
C TYR A 44 7.23 -6.42 12.12
N LYS A 45 6.36 -6.87 11.21
CA LYS A 45 6.50 -6.65 9.77
C LYS A 45 5.76 -5.37 9.39
N ILE A 46 6.38 -4.53 8.58
CA ILE A 46 5.75 -3.34 7.99
C ILE A 46 6.01 -3.31 6.49
N ALA A 47 5.02 -2.98 5.68
CA ALA A 47 5.23 -2.83 4.24
C ALA A 47 6.24 -1.69 3.97
N SER A 48 7.09 -1.85 2.95
CA SER A 48 7.83 -0.71 2.40
C SER A 48 6.85 0.35 1.88
N LEU A 49 7.33 1.58 1.69
CA LEU A 49 6.50 2.66 1.17
C LEU A 49 5.88 2.29 -0.18
N GLU A 50 6.69 1.77 -1.09
CA GLU A 50 6.29 1.34 -2.42
C GLU A 50 5.26 0.22 -2.34
N LYS A 51 5.51 -0.79 -1.48
CA LYS A 51 4.60 -1.92 -1.29
C LYS A 51 3.26 -1.46 -0.73
N ALA A 52 3.26 -0.56 0.23
CA ALA A 52 2.06 0.00 0.82
C ALA A 52 1.20 0.74 -0.23
N ILE A 53 1.83 1.49 -1.14
CA ILE A 53 1.13 2.16 -2.25
C ILE A 53 0.50 1.13 -3.19
N VAL A 54 1.28 0.15 -3.66
CA VAL A 54 0.77 -0.87 -4.60
C VAL A 54 -0.35 -1.70 -3.95
N ASP A 55 -0.19 -2.11 -2.69
CA ASP A 55 -1.23 -2.83 -1.95
C ASP A 55 -2.50 -2.01 -1.79
N TYR A 56 -2.36 -0.72 -1.49
CA TYR A 56 -3.49 0.17 -1.36
C TYR A 56 -4.28 0.26 -2.67
N PHE A 57 -3.62 0.53 -3.80
CA PHE A 57 -4.29 0.64 -5.10
C PHE A 57 -4.86 -0.69 -5.59
N TYR A 58 -4.21 -1.82 -5.25
CA TYR A 58 -4.73 -3.15 -5.56
C TYR A 58 -6.03 -3.46 -4.80
N LEU A 59 -6.07 -3.15 -3.50
CA LEU A 59 -7.24 -3.37 -2.65
C LEU A 59 -8.37 -2.35 -2.87
N ASN A 60 -8.04 -1.17 -3.41
CA ASN A 60 -8.98 -0.06 -3.61
C ASN A 60 -9.11 0.23 -5.11
N SER A 61 -9.83 -0.64 -5.82
CA SER A 61 -10.08 -0.50 -7.27
C SER A 61 -10.81 0.80 -7.64
N GLN A 62 -11.53 1.41 -6.68
CA GLN A 62 -12.24 2.67 -6.84
C GLN A 62 -11.33 3.89 -6.97
N VAL A 63 -10.07 3.81 -6.53
CA VAL A 63 -9.11 4.89 -6.78
C VAL A 63 -8.62 4.73 -8.20
N ALA A 64 -9.26 5.44 -9.12
CA ALA A 64 -9.00 5.32 -10.54
C ALA A 64 -8.50 6.64 -11.12
N GLU A 65 -9.14 7.75 -10.80
CA GLU A 65 -8.89 9.05 -11.41
C GLU A 65 -8.04 9.97 -10.52
N VAL A 66 -7.51 11.04 -11.11
CA VAL A 66 -6.65 12.00 -10.39
C VAL A 66 -7.38 12.65 -9.21
N ASP A 67 -8.68 12.89 -9.32
CA ASP A 67 -9.47 13.43 -8.21
C ASP A 67 -9.63 12.45 -7.05
N ASP A 68 -9.66 11.13 -7.32
CA ASP A 68 -9.63 10.11 -6.26
C ASP A 68 -8.30 10.15 -5.52
N ILE A 69 -7.19 10.26 -6.27
CA ILE A 69 -5.83 10.36 -5.73
C ILE A 69 -5.68 11.61 -4.85
N ARG A 70 -6.18 12.77 -5.32
CA ARG A 70 -6.23 14.00 -4.51
C ARG A 70 -7.04 13.79 -3.22
N GLY A 71 -8.14 13.06 -3.31
CA GLY A 71 -9.00 12.70 -2.17
C GLY A 71 -8.28 11.89 -1.09
N LEU A 72 -7.22 11.15 -1.44
CA LEU A 72 -6.40 10.40 -0.48
C LEU A 72 -5.58 11.30 0.45
N ARG A 73 -5.34 12.55 0.06
CA ARG A 73 -4.56 13.54 0.83
C ARG A 73 -3.21 12.98 1.28
N PHE A 74 -2.51 12.30 0.37
CA PHE A 74 -1.14 11.86 0.64
C PHE A 74 -0.24 13.05 0.94
N ASN A 75 0.78 12.81 1.77
CA ASN A 75 1.85 13.78 1.94
C ASN A 75 2.74 13.74 0.69
N GLU A 76 2.45 14.63 -0.26
CA GLU A 76 3.13 14.69 -1.56
C GLU A 76 4.63 14.95 -1.42
N GLU A 77 5.04 15.82 -0.49
CA GLU A 77 6.45 16.13 -0.25
C GLU A 77 7.21 14.88 0.20
N LEU A 78 6.65 14.14 1.15
CA LEU A 78 7.22 12.89 1.64
C LEU A 78 7.29 11.83 0.54
N LEU A 79 6.23 11.70 -0.27
CA LEU A 79 6.23 10.75 -1.37
C LEU A 79 7.29 11.11 -2.41
N LYS A 80 7.40 12.39 -2.79
CA LYS A 80 8.44 12.84 -3.74
C LYS A 80 9.86 12.62 -3.19
N GLU A 81 10.06 12.78 -1.89
CA GLU A 81 11.37 12.59 -1.26
C GLU A 81 11.75 11.10 -1.13
N LYS A 82 10.81 10.24 -0.72
CA LYS A 82 11.12 8.88 -0.26
C LYS A 82 10.74 7.77 -1.22
N LEU A 83 9.86 8.02 -2.19
CA LEU A 83 9.40 7.00 -3.10
C LEU A 83 10.52 6.59 -4.05
N ASN A 84 10.91 5.32 -3.99
CA ASN A 84 11.91 4.77 -4.89
C ASN A 84 11.24 4.17 -6.14
N ARG A 85 11.41 4.85 -7.28
CA ARG A 85 10.81 4.44 -8.55
C ARG A 85 11.22 3.04 -9.01
N LEU A 86 12.49 2.66 -8.85
CA LEU A 86 12.97 1.34 -9.26
C LEU A 86 12.35 0.23 -8.42
N GLU A 87 12.20 0.45 -7.12
CA GLU A 87 11.54 -0.53 -6.23
C GLU A 87 10.03 -0.59 -6.50
N LEU A 88 9.40 0.55 -6.82
CA LEU A 88 7.98 0.59 -7.20
C LEU A 88 7.73 -0.23 -8.47
N GLU A 89 8.51 -0.02 -9.53
CA GLU A 89 8.41 -0.76 -10.79
C GLU A 89 8.64 -2.27 -10.59
N LYS A 90 9.63 -2.64 -9.76
CA LYS A 90 9.87 -4.04 -9.39
C LYS A 90 8.68 -4.66 -8.67
N ILE A 91 8.07 -3.97 -7.71
CA ILE A 91 6.88 -4.48 -7.01
C ILE A 91 5.71 -4.62 -7.99
N MET A 92 5.47 -3.63 -8.86
CA MET A 92 4.41 -3.66 -9.86
C MET A 92 4.54 -4.86 -10.81
N SER A 93 5.77 -5.23 -11.19
CA SER A 93 6.02 -6.40 -12.06
C SER A 93 5.53 -7.73 -11.47
N VAL A 94 5.44 -7.85 -10.15
CA VAL A 94 4.94 -9.08 -9.48
C VAL A 94 3.41 -9.16 -9.50
N PHE A 95 2.73 -8.01 -9.52
CA PHE A 95 1.27 -7.94 -9.57
C PHE A 95 0.71 -8.22 -10.96
N ASP A 96 1.51 -8.03 -12.01
CA ASP A 96 1.21 -8.36 -13.40
C ASP A 96 -0.21 -7.92 -13.84
N SER A 97 -0.54 -6.65 -13.56
CA SER A 97 -1.87 -6.09 -13.80
C SER A 97 -1.78 -4.74 -14.50
N GLU A 98 -2.17 -4.70 -15.78
CA GLU A 98 -2.18 -3.47 -16.57
C GLU A 98 -3.05 -2.37 -15.94
N THR A 99 -4.25 -2.73 -15.47
CA THR A 99 -5.17 -1.77 -14.83
C THR A 99 -4.60 -1.20 -13.53
N LEU A 100 -3.88 -2.01 -12.74
CA LEU A 100 -3.17 -1.49 -11.56
C LEU A 100 -2.05 -0.55 -11.99
N ASN A 101 -1.28 -0.94 -13.01
CA ASN A 101 -0.16 -0.16 -13.51
C ASN A 101 -0.60 1.22 -14.03
N THR A 102 -1.70 1.29 -14.77
CA THR A 102 -2.27 2.57 -15.23
C THR A 102 -2.68 3.47 -14.06
N ARG A 103 -3.20 2.91 -12.97
CA ARG A 103 -3.64 3.71 -11.82
C ARG A 103 -2.46 4.21 -10.99
N ILE A 104 -1.40 3.40 -10.87
CA ILE A 104 -0.15 3.83 -10.23
C ILE A 104 0.58 4.86 -11.10
N SER A 105 0.56 4.74 -12.43
CA SER A 105 1.18 5.75 -13.31
C SER A 105 0.49 7.10 -13.18
N ARG A 106 -0.84 7.13 -13.01
CA ARG A 106 -1.57 8.38 -12.71
C ARG A 106 -1.11 9.01 -11.39
N LEU A 107 -0.76 8.21 -10.38
CA LEU A 107 -0.18 8.72 -9.14
C LEU A 107 1.21 9.31 -9.38
N THR A 108 2.08 8.63 -10.12
CA THR A 108 3.42 9.16 -10.41
C THR A 108 3.36 10.43 -11.25
N ASP A 109 2.45 10.50 -12.24
CA ASP A 109 2.21 11.69 -13.05
C ASP A 109 1.69 12.85 -12.20
N TYR A 110 0.75 12.57 -11.27
CA TYR A 110 0.24 13.56 -10.32
C TYR A 110 1.35 14.12 -9.42
N LEU A 111 2.28 13.25 -8.97
CA LEU A 111 3.44 13.63 -8.16
C LEU A 111 4.59 14.23 -8.98
N GLN A 112 4.51 14.23 -10.32
CA GLN A 112 5.57 14.71 -11.22
C GLN A 112 6.90 13.92 -11.04
N LEU A 113 6.81 12.58 -10.93
CA LEU A 113 7.93 11.63 -10.74
C LEU A 113 8.27 10.80 -12.00
#